data_AF-A0ABD3WLR6-F1
#
_entry.id   AF-A0ABD3WLR6-F1
#
_cell.length_a   1.000
_cell.length_b   1.000
_cell.length_c   1.000
_cell.angle_alpha   90.00
_cell.angle_beta   90.00
_cell.angle_gamma   90.00
#
_symmetry.space_group_name_H-M   'P 1'
#
loop_
_entity.id
_entity.type
_entity.pdbx_description
1 polymer ?
#
loop_
_entity_poly.entity_id
_entity_poly.type
_entity_poly.pdbx_seq_one_letter_code
_entity_poly.pdbx_strand_id
1 'polypeptide(L)'
;MDQGPSTSRLWDLFSDVVNETAQQTDFSTLSNVDDTVDAMIGLYLSSAVLSRTENPYVWWNDNKSRFPYLATLARTYLSAPASSVPSEQIFSGAGQIFSDRRGSLKAKTGEMLVLLKYNLPQFSFNY
;
A
#
# COMPACT_ATOMS: atom_id res chain seq x y z
N MET A 1 -3.16 32.00 11.57
CA MET A 1 -3.95 31.18 12.51
C MET A 1 -4.67 30.15 11.70
N ASP A 2 -4.39 28.89 12.03
CA ASP A 2 -4.49 27.69 11.21
C ASP A 2 -5.92 27.11 11.31
N GLN A 3 -6.62 26.96 10.20
CA GLN A 3 -7.91 26.25 10.15
C GLN A 3 -7.63 24.87 9.55
N GLY A 4 -7.50 23.86 10.40
CA GLY A 4 -7.32 22.47 9.99
C GLY A 4 -8.52 21.97 9.16
N PRO A 5 -8.33 20.96 8.28
CA PRO A 5 -9.33 20.59 7.31
C PRO A 5 -10.55 19.99 8.03
N SER A 6 -11.74 20.53 7.73
CA SER A 6 -13.03 20.01 8.18
C SER A 6 -13.12 18.51 7.81
N THR A 7 -12.85 17.62 8.76
CA THR A 7 -13.09 16.19 8.58
C THR A 7 -14.60 16.01 8.43
N SER A 8 -15.01 15.31 7.38
CA SER A 8 -16.41 15.04 7.13
C SER A 8 -17.00 14.24 8.30
N ARG A 9 -18.26 14.49 8.67
CA ARG A 9 -18.99 13.73 9.71
C ARG A 9 -18.86 12.21 9.56
N LEU A 10 -18.67 11.73 8.33
CA LEU A 10 -18.42 10.32 8.03
C LEU A 10 -17.11 9.81 8.63
N TRP A 11 -16.05 10.61 8.58
CA TRP A 11 -14.76 10.24 9.14
C TRP A 11 -14.74 10.25 10.65
N ASP A 12 -15.51 11.13 11.28
CA ASP A 12 -15.68 11.18 12.73
C ASP A 12 -16.45 9.94 13.21
N LEU A 13 -17.56 9.59 12.57
CA LEU A 13 -18.30 8.35 12.83
C LEU A 13 -17.42 7.10 12.67
N PHE A 14 -16.57 7.06 11.63
CA PHE A 14 -15.65 5.95 11.47
C PHE A 14 -14.62 5.89 12.60
N SER A 15 -14.09 7.04 13.03
CA SER A 15 -13.13 7.11 14.14
C SER A 15 -13.74 6.63 15.45
N ASP A 16 -15.01 6.95 15.71
CA ASP A 16 -15.74 6.48 16.89
C ASP A 16 -15.85 4.94 16.91
N VAL A 17 -16.25 4.34 15.78
CA VAL A 17 -16.33 2.87 15.64
C VAL A 17 -14.97 2.20 15.84
N VAL A 18 -13.90 2.79 15.33
CA VAL A 18 -12.54 2.24 15.48
C VAL A 18 -12.07 2.31 16.93
N ASN A 19 -12.32 3.41 17.62
CA ASN A 19 -11.89 3.60 19.01
C ASN A 19 -12.58 2.63 19.98
N GLU A 20 -13.83 2.22 19.69
CA GLU A 20 -14.55 1.20 20.46
C GLU A 20 -13.87 -0.20 20.39
N THR A 21 -13.12 -0.48 19.33
CA THR A 21 -12.51 -1.81 19.11
C THR A 21 -11.09 -1.99 19.69
N ALA A 22 -10.43 -0.93 20.15
CA ALA A 22 -8.97 -0.92 20.38
C ALA A 22 -8.47 -1.28 21.80
N GLN A 23 -9.34 -1.70 22.75
CA GLN A 23 -8.99 -1.74 24.18
C GLN A 23 -8.58 -3.10 24.79
N GLN A 24 -8.20 -4.15 24.04
CA GLN A 24 -7.87 -5.46 24.64
C GLN A 24 -6.44 -5.97 24.35
N THR A 25 -5.54 -5.48 25.21
CA THR A 25 -4.44 -6.16 25.96
C THR A 25 -3.47 -7.18 25.33
N ASP A 26 -2.19 -6.91 25.65
CA ASP A 26 -1.01 -7.73 25.97
C ASP A 26 -0.95 -9.23 25.61
N PHE A 27 0.20 -9.64 25.07
CA PHE A 27 0.51 -11.06 24.92
C PHE A 27 1.97 -11.43 25.23
N SER A 28 2.10 -12.45 26.08
CA SER A 28 3.29 -13.28 26.29
C SER A 28 3.10 -14.67 25.64
N THR A 29 3.93 -14.95 24.64
CA THR A 29 4.42 -16.25 24.10
C THR A 29 3.50 -17.47 24.12
N LEU A 30 3.15 -18.01 22.92
CA LEU A 30 2.73 -19.41 22.75
C LEU A 30 3.21 -20.03 21.42
N SER A 31 3.40 -21.35 21.47
CA SER A 31 4.02 -22.25 20.49
C SER A 31 3.05 -23.34 20.02
N ASN A 32 2.68 -23.33 18.73
CA ASN A 32 2.15 -24.44 17.89
C ASN A 32 1.68 -23.88 16.53
N VAL A 33 2.19 -24.33 15.37
CA VAL A 33 2.05 -23.56 14.10
C VAL A 33 0.61 -23.26 13.65
N ASP A 34 -0.35 -24.19 13.83
CA ASP A 34 -1.75 -23.96 13.41
C ASP A 34 -2.51 -23.07 14.42
N ASP A 35 -2.39 -23.39 15.72
CA ASP A 35 -2.84 -22.53 16.82
C ASP A 35 -2.18 -21.14 16.76
N THR A 36 -0.97 -21.04 16.19
CA THR A 36 -0.25 -19.76 16.07
C THR A 36 -0.81 -18.88 14.97
N VAL A 37 -1.41 -19.41 13.89
CA VAL A 37 -1.96 -18.54 12.84
C VAL A 37 -3.24 -17.88 13.33
N ASP A 38 -4.17 -18.63 13.91
CA ASP A 38 -5.39 -18.08 14.49
C ASP A 38 -5.09 -17.15 15.66
N ALA A 39 -4.14 -17.50 16.53
CA ALA A 39 -3.68 -16.60 17.59
C ALA A 39 -3.02 -15.34 17.03
N MET A 40 -2.24 -15.44 15.95
CA MET A 40 -1.59 -14.31 15.29
C MET A 40 -2.62 -13.39 14.63
N ILE A 41 -3.66 -13.95 14.01
CA ILE A 41 -4.80 -13.19 13.45
C ILE A 41 -5.56 -12.51 14.58
N GLY A 42 -5.91 -13.25 15.64
CA GLY A 42 -6.56 -12.69 16.83
C GLY A 42 -5.76 -11.54 17.43
N LEU A 43 -4.44 -11.70 17.56
CA LEU A 43 -3.52 -10.68 18.07
C LEU A 43 -3.43 -9.45 17.15
N TYR A 44 -3.46 -9.64 15.84
CA TYR A 44 -3.51 -8.53 14.90
C TYR A 44 -4.83 -7.77 15.01
N LEU A 45 -5.95 -8.49 15.06
CA LEU A 45 -7.29 -7.91 15.18
C LEU A 45 -7.52 -7.20 16.52
N SER A 46 -6.82 -7.61 17.58
CA SER A 46 -6.84 -6.92 18.89
C SER A 46 -5.78 -5.82 19.03
N SER A 47 -4.86 -5.68 18.07
CA SER A 47 -3.82 -4.66 18.12
C SER A 47 -4.37 -3.26 17.89
N ALA A 48 -3.67 -2.25 18.41
CA ALA A 48 -4.05 -0.86 18.22
C ALA A 48 -4.06 -0.51 16.72
N VAL A 49 -5.14 0.15 16.29
CA VAL A 49 -5.28 0.58 14.89
C VAL A 49 -4.23 1.65 14.59
N LEU A 50 -3.54 1.46 13.46
CA LEU A 50 -2.54 2.40 12.96
C LEU A 50 -3.18 3.77 12.69
N SER A 51 -2.51 4.86 13.06
CA SER A 51 -3.01 6.20 12.76
C SER A 51 -3.10 6.41 11.25
N ARG A 52 -4.13 7.15 10.81
CA ARG A 52 -4.34 7.47 9.39
C ARG A 52 -3.22 8.27 8.76
N THR A 53 -2.40 8.93 9.57
CA THR A 53 -1.24 9.71 9.11
C THR A 53 0.03 8.87 8.99
N GLU A 54 0.01 7.63 9.48
CA GLU A 54 1.17 6.74 9.47
C GLU A 54 1.21 5.88 8.21
N ASN A 55 2.42 5.41 7.89
CA ASN A 55 2.64 4.57 6.72
C ASN A 55 2.46 3.09 7.07
N PRO A 56 1.47 2.37 6.49
CA PRO A 56 1.23 0.97 6.80
C PRO A 56 2.41 0.06 6.39
N TYR A 57 3.18 0.43 5.37
CA TYR A 57 4.37 -0.35 4.97
C TYR A 57 5.47 -0.31 6.03
N VAL A 58 5.64 0.83 6.70
CA VAL A 58 6.62 0.97 7.79
C VAL A 58 6.16 0.13 8.98
N TRP A 59 4.90 0.24 9.36
CA TRP A 59 4.35 -0.54 10.47
C TRP A 59 4.48 -2.06 10.24
N TRP A 60 4.14 -2.54 9.04
CA TRP A 60 4.31 -3.97 8.70
C TRP A 60 5.77 -4.41 8.64
N ASN A 61 6.69 -3.54 8.23
CA ASN A 61 8.12 -3.85 8.26
C ASN A 61 8.64 -3.96 9.70
N ASP A 62 8.19 -3.09 10.60
CA ASP A 62 8.62 -3.06 11.99
C ASP A 62 8.01 -4.22 12.79
N ASN A 63 6.79 -4.64 12.45
CA ASN A 63 6.09 -5.75 13.09
C ASN A 63 6.26 -7.11 12.38
N LYS A 64 7.12 -7.22 11.35
CA LYS A 64 7.29 -8.47 10.58
C LYS A 64 7.76 -9.66 11.41
N SER A 65 8.51 -9.43 12.49
CA SER A 65 8.94 -10.49 13.41
C SER A 65 7.77 -11.00 14.26
N ARG A 66 6.84 -10.12 14.62
CA ARG A 66 5.62 -10.44 15.37
C ARG A 66 4.56 -11.11 14.49
N PHE A 67 4.49 -10.71 13.22
CA PHE A 67 3.47 -11.17 12.28
C PHE A 67 4.07 -11.66 10.94
N PRO A 68 4.90 -12.71 10.92
CA PRO A 68 5.70 -13.06 9.73
C PRO A 68 4.86 -13.41 8.49
N TYR A 69 3.78 -14.18 8.67
CA TYR A 69 2.91 -14.58 7.55
C TYR A 69 2.00 -13.44 7.10
N LEU A 70 1.39 -12.71 8.05
CA LEU A 70 0.56 -11.55 7.74
C LEU A 70 1.35 -10.43 7.10
N ALA A 71 2.59 -10.15 7.54
CA ALA A 71 3.45 -9.13 6.92
C ALA A 71 3.79 -9.47 5.46
N THR A 72 3.93 -10.77 5.15
CA THR A 72 4.13 -11.23 3.78
C THR A 72 2.89 -10.97 2.93
N LEU A 73 1.70 -11.27 3.44
CA LEU A 73 0.43 -11.01 2.75
C LEU A 73 0.17 -9.50 2.62
N ALA A 74 0.36 -8.74 3.68
CA ALA A 74 0.15 -7.30 3.72
C ALA A 74 0.98 -6.58 2.67
N ARG A 75 2.25 -6.97 2.48
CA ARG A 75 3.08 -6.44 1.39
C ARG A 75 2.43 -6.66 0.02
N THR A 76 1.88 -7.83 -0.24
CA THR A 76 1.22 -8.15 -1.52
C THR A 76 -0.06 -7.34 -1.68
N TYR A 77 -0.94 -7.35 -0.68
CA TYR A 77 -2.26 -6.71 -0.80
C TYR A 77 -2.22 -5.18 -0.73
N LEU A 78 -1.27 -4.60 0.01
CA LEU A 78 -1.11 -3.14 0.06
C LEU A 78 -0.45 -2.58 -1.21
N SER A 79 0.36 -3.38 -1.90
CA SER A 79 1.09 -2.94 -3.11
C SER A 79 0.19 -2.64 -4.30
N ALA A 80 -1.01 -3.23 -4.34
CA ALA A 80 -1.94 -3.03 -5.43
C ALA A 80 -2.56 -1.62 -5.36
N PRO A 81 -2.58 -0.85 -6.47
CA PRO A 81 -3.29 0.42 -6.51
C PRO A 81 -4.80 0.19 -6.33
N ALA A 82 -5.47 1.12 -5.66
CA ALA A 82 -6.92 1.05 -5.43
C ALA A 82 -7.77 1.16 -6.73
N SER A 83 -7.15 1.51 -7.87
CA SER A 83 -7.84 1.68 -9.15
C SER A 83 -6.92 1.40 -10.35
N SER A 84 -7.50 1.25 -11.54
CA SER A 84 -6.79 1.17 -12.82
C SER A 84 -6.27 2.52 -13.34
N VAL A 85 -6.59 3.64 -12.67
CA VAL A 85 -6.19 4.98 -13.13
C VAL A 85 -4.68 5.11 -13.40
N PRO A 86 -3.77 4.57 -12.55
CA PRO A 86 -2.34 4.66 -12.83
C PRO A 86 -1.92 3.91 -14.11
N SER A 87 -2.53 2.76 -14.40
CA SER A 87 -2.21 2.02 -15.63
C SER A 87 -2.77 2.75 -16.85
N GLU A 88 -3.98 3.31 -16.78
CA GLU A 88 -4.57 4.14 -17.83
C GLU A 88 -3.72 5.38 -18.14
N GLN A 89 -3.16 6.04 -17.12
CA GLN A 89 -2.23 7.16 -17.30
C GLN A 89 -0.97 6.74 -18.06
N ILE A 90 -0.38 5.58 -17.70
CA ILE A 90 0.79 5.02 -18.39
C ILE A 90 0.46 4.76 -19.86
N PHE A 91 -0.67 4.09 -20.15
CA PHE A 91 -1.10 3.76 -21.51
C PHE A 91 -1.47 4.98 -22.35
N SER A 92 -2.15 5.96 -21.75
CA SER A 92 -2.46 7.23 -22.42
C SER A 92 -1.19 7.96 -22.85
N GLY A 93 -0.20 8.07 -21.96
CA GLY A 93 1.09 8.66 -22.29
C GLY A 93 1.96 7.80 -23.21
N ALA A 94 1.75 6.47 -23.24
CA ALA A 94 2.38 5.57 -24.20
C ALA A 94 1.89 5.83 -25.64
N GLY A 95 0.63 6.25 -25.80
CA GLY A 95 0.08 6.67 -27.10
C GLY A 95 0.92 7.76 -27.79
N GLN A 96 1.59 8.63 -27.02
CA GLN A 96 2.51 9.63 -27.58
C GLN A 96 3.82 9.01 -28.11
N ILE A 97 4.31 7.94 -27.48
CA ILE A 97 5.51 7.19 -27.90
C ILE A 97 5.23 6.45 -29.21
N PHE A 98 4.03 5.89 -29.35
CA PHE A 98 3.57 5.13 -30.53
C PHE A 98 2.89 6.00 -31.60
N SER A 99 2.83 7.33 -31.43
CA SER A 99 2.14 8.22 -32.37
C SER A 99 2.65 8.11 -33.81
N ASP A 100 1.76 8.34 -34.78
CA ASP A 100 1.99 8.18 -36.24
C ASP A 100 3.23 8.91 -36.78
N ARG A 101 3.70 9.96 -36.09
CA ARG A 101 4.96 10.67 -36.39
C ARG A 101 6.21 9.78 -36.28
N ARG A 102 6.13 8.62 -35.61
CA ARG A 102 7.22 7.66 -35.39
C ARG A 102 6.85 6.26 -35.93
N GLY A 103 6.23 6.18 -37.12
CA GLY A 103 5.69 4.96 -37.74
C GLY A 103 6.65 3.78 -38.01
N SER A 104 7.86 3.76 -37.45
CA SER A 104 8.83 2.63 -37.56
C SER A 104 9.26 2.05 -36.21
N LEU A 105 8.64 2.48 -35.10
CA LEU A 105 9.00 1.95 -33.78
C LEU A 105 8.49 0.51 -33.62
N LYS A 106 9.41 -0.45 -33.45
CA LYS A 106 9.06 -1.84 -33.13
C LYS A 106 8.38 -1.90 -31.76
N ALA A 107 7.37 -2.77 -31.61
CA ALA A 107 6.62 -2.95 -30.37
C ALA A 107 7.53 -3.13 -29.14
N LYS A 108 8.55 -4.00 -29.26
CA LYS A 108 9.56 -4.25 -28.22
C LYS A 108 10.33 -2.98 -27.80
N THR A 109 10.65 -2.11 -28.76
CA THR A 109 11.36 -0.86 -28.48
C THR A 109 10.44 0.14 -27.79
N GLY A 110 9.17 0.21 -28.20
CA GLY A 110 8.17 1.05 -27.54
C GLY A 110 7.86 0.63 -26.11
N GLU A 111 7.73 -0.68 -25.84
CA GLU A 111 7.59 -1.23 -24.49
C GLU A 111 8.76 -0.81 -23.58
N MET A 112 10.00 -0.96 -24.06
CA MET A 112 11.19 -0.56 -23.30
C MET A 112 11.23 0.95 -23.03
N LEU A 113 10.81 1.78 -23.99
CA LEU A 113 10.71 3.23 -23.81
C LEU A 113 9.66 3.62 -22.77
N VAL A 114 8.50 2.95 -22.76
CA VAL A 114 7.47 3.14 -21.73
C VAL A 114 8.03 2.76 -20.36
N LEU A 115 8.63 1.57 -20.26
CA LEU A 115 9.24 1.09 -19.01
C LEU A 115 10.27 2.11 -18.49
N LEU A 116 11.21 2.55 -19.32
CA LEU A 116 12.22 3.54 -18.94
C LEU A 116 11.58 4.86 -18.52
N LYS A 117 10.69 5.43 -19.32
CA LYS A 117 10.08 6.74 -19.04
C LYS A 117 9.40 6.80 -17.67
N TYR A 118 8.67 5.76 -17.29
CA TYR A 118 7.90 5.75 -16.04
C TYR A 118 8.65 5.19 -14.83
N ASN A 119 9.67 4.35 -15.03
CA ASN A 119 10.43 3.77 -13.92
C ASN A 119 11.73 4.53 -13.63
N LEU A 120 12.33 5.25 -14.58
CA LEU A 120 13.57 6.01 -14.35
C LEU A 120 13.48 7.02 -13.19
N PRO A 121 12.39 7.79 -13.02
CA PRO A 121 12.27 8.70 -11.88
C PRO A 121 12.29 7.98 -10.52
N GLN A 122 11.81 6.73 -10.45
CA GLN A 122 11.79 5.93 -9.22
C GLN A 122 13.20 5.53 -8.76
N PHE A 123 14.16 5.48 -9.69
CA PHE A 123 15.55 5.14 -9.39
C PHE A 123 16.43 6.37 -9.10
N SER A 124 15.83 7.57 -8.99
CA SER A 124 16.57 8.81 -8.69
C SER A 124 17.76 9.06 -9.64
N PHE A 125 17.61 8.70 -10.91
CA PHE A 125 18.57 9.07 -11.95
C PHE A 125 18.45 10.57 -12.24
N ASN A 126 19.43 11.34 -11.80
CA ASN A 126 19.59 12.74 -12.17
C ASN A 126 20.48 12.81 -13.43
N TYR A 127 20.03 13.56 -14.44
CA TYR A 127 20.80 13.90 -15.64
C TYR A 127 21.39 15.29 -15.49
#